data_AF-A0A0Q9YN17-F1
#
_entry.id   AF-A0A0Q9YN17-F1
#
_cell.length_a   1.000
_cell.length_b   1.000
_cell.length_c   1.000
_cell.angle_alpha   90.00
_cell.angle_beta   90.00
_cell.angle_gamma   90.00
#
_symmetry.space_group_name_H-M   'P 1'
#
loop_
_entity.id
_entity.type
_entity.pdbx_description
1 polymer ?
#
loop_
_entity_poly.entity_id
_entity_poly.type
_entity_poly.pdbx_seq_one_letter_code
_entity_poly.pdbx_strand_id
1 'polypeptide(L)'
;MSQSTPELEALMKKRAQLDARIQNLKAKEASQQRKDDTRRKILVGSYILDKYQKSGAMEKIIQELDKFLSKPNDRALFGLTPHDEKALYQTQPETI
;
A
#
# COMPACT_ATOMS: atom_id res chain seq x y z
N MET A 1 7.38 -50.81 3.67
CA MET A 1 7.57 -49.70 2.71
C MET A 1 6.39 -49.73 1.75
N SER A 2 5.38 -48.87 1.96
CA SER A 2 4.15 -48.89 1.17
C SER A 2 4.48 -48.37 -0.24
N GLN A 3 4.38 -49.22 -1.25
CA GLN A 3 4.55 -48.85 -2.65
C GLN A 3 3.39 -47.91 -3.03
N SER A 4 3.68 -46.63 -3.26
CA SER A 4 2.72 -45.70 -3.86
C SER A 4 2.32 -46.25 -5.23
N THR A 5 1.02 -46.49 -5.44
CA THR A 5 0.55 -46.99 -6.73
C THR A 5 0.83 -45.96 -7.83
N PRO A 6 1.14 -46.37 -9.08
CA PRO A 6 1.38 -45.45 -10.20
C PRO A 6 0.25 -44.41 -10.39
N GLU A 7 -0.97 -44.79 -10.03
CA GLU A 7 -2.14 -43.91 -10.03
C GLU A 7 -2.03 -42.78 -9.00
N LEU A 8 -1.51 -43.07 -7.80
CA LEU A 8 -1.30 -42.06 -6.76
C LEU A 8 -0.26 -41.02 -7.20
N GLU A 9 0.85 -41.45 -7.80
CA GLU A 9 1.88 -40.54 -8.32
C GLU A 9 1.34 -39.65 -9.45
N ALA A 10 0.53 -40.22 -10.36
CA ALA A 10 -0.12 -39.46 -11.43
C ALA A 10 -1.09 -38.40 -10.87
N LEU A 11 -1.89 -38.75 -9.85
CA LEU A 11 -2.79 -37.81 -9.17
C LEU A 11 -2.01 -36.70 -8.44
N MET A 12 -0.92 -37.03 -7.75
CA MET A 12 -0.06 -36.06 -7.08
C MET A 12 0.56 -35.07 -8.08
N LYS A 13 1.06 -35.57 -9.22
CA LYS A 13 1.61 -34.72 -10.28
C LYS A 13 0.56 -33.78 -10.86
N LYS A 14 -0.65 -34.28 -11.10
CA LYS A 14 -1.77 -33.47 -11.62
C LYS A 14 -2.21 -32.40 -10.62
N ARG A 15 -2.25 -32.75 -9.31
CA ARG A 15 -2.51 -31.77 -8.23
C ARG A 15 -1.47 -30.67 -8.22
N ALA A 16 -0.18 -31.02 -8.25
CA ALA A 16 0.89 -30.02 -8.26
C ALA A 16 0.80 -29.07 -9.46
N GLN A 17 0.44 -29.58 -10.64
CA GLN A 17 0.21 -28.76 -11.84
C GLN A 17 -0.98 -27.81 -11.68
N LEU A 18 -2.10 -28.29 -11.12
CA LEU A 18 -3.27 -27.47 -10.86
C LEU A 18 -2.98 -26.39 -9.81
N ASP A 19 -2.29 -26.75 -8.73
CA ASP A 19 -1.91 -25.83 -7.66
C ASP A 19 -0.99 -24.72 -8.22
N ALA A 20 0.00 -25.06 -9.04
CA ALA A 20 0.83 -24.07 -9.72
C ALA A 20 0.02 -23.12 -10.62
N ARG A 21 -0.97 -23.65 -11.34
CA ARG A 21 -1.86 -22.84 -12.19
C ARG A 21 -2.75 -21.91 -11.37
N ILE A 22 -3.28 -22.38 -10.24
CA ILE A 22 -4.07 -21.57 -9.30
C ILE A 22 -3.22 -20.44 -8.75
N GLN A 23 -1.99 -20.71 -8.31
CA GLN A 23 -1.08 -19.68 -7.78
C GLN A 23 -0.77 -18.61 -8.84
N ASN A 24 -0.51 -19.01 -10.09
CA ASN A 24 -0.27 -18.07 -11.18
C ASN A 24 -1.49 -17.18 -11.47
N LEU A 25 -2.71 -17.74 -11.44
CA LEU A 25 -3.93 -16.96 -11.63
C LEU A 25 -4.16 -15.97 -10.48
N LYS A 26 -3.99 -16.41 -9.23
CA LYS A 26 -4.09 -15.53 -8.06
C LYS A 26 -3.07 -14.39 -8.11
N ALA A 27 -1.83 -14.69 -8.50
CA ALA A 27 -0.79 -13.66 -8.64
C ALA A 27 -1.15 -12.63 -9.73
N LYS A 28 -1.75 -13.09 -10.84
CA LYS A 28 -2.22 -12.22 -11.93
C LYS A 28 -3.37 -11.33 -11.46
N GLU A 29 -4.36 -11.89 -10.75
CA GLU A 29 -5.48 -11.12 -10.19
C GLU A 29 -5.00 -10.08 -9.17
N ALA A 30 -4.13 -10.46 -8.23
CA ALA A 30 -3.55 -9.52 -7.28
C ALA A 30 -2.75 -8.40 -7.96
N SER A 31 -2.01 -8.73 -9.03
CA SER A 31 -1.31 -7.73 -9.85
C SER A 31 -2.29 -6.76 -10.53
N GLN A 32 -3.36 -7.28 -11.12
CA GLN A 32 -4.38 -6.45 -11.75
C GLN A 32 -5.09 -5.55 -10.74
N GLN A 33 -5.45 -6.09 -9.58
CA GLN A 33 -6.10 -5.33 -8.51
C GLN A 33 -5.22 -4.19 -8.00
N ARG A 34 -3.90 -4.42 -7.85
CA ARG A 34 -2.96 -3.35 -7.49
C ARG A 34 -2.86 -2.26 -8.56
N LYS A 35 -2.88 -2.63 -9.84
CA LYS A 35 -2.89 -1.67 -10.96
C LYS A 35 -4.17 -0.83 -10.95
N ASP A 36 -5.31 -1.47 -10.78
CA ASP A 36 -6.61 -0.79 -10.76
C ASP A 36 -6.76 0.11 -9.54
N ASP A 37 -6.30 -0.32 -8.38
CA ASP A 37 -6.25 0.51 -7.15
C ASP A 37 -5.33 1.72 -7.31
N THR A 38 -4.13 1.52 -7.87
CA THR A 38 -3.20 2.61 -8.19
C THR A 38 -3.85 3.61 -9.15
N ARG A 39 -4.49 3.11 -10.22
CA ARG A 39 -5.19 3.96 -11.19
C ARG A 39 -6.33 4.74 -10.55
N ARG A 40 -7.11 4.12 -9.66
CA ARG A 40 -8.19 4.78 -8.93
C ARG A 40 -7.67 5.92 -8.05
N LYS A 41 -6.59 5.67 -7.29
CA LYS A 41 -5.95 6.68 -6.43
C LYS A 41 -5.42 7.86 -7.23
N ILE A 42 -4.77 7.60 -8.37
CA ILE A 42 -4.29 8.65 -9.28
C ILE A 42 -5.47 9.49 -9.80
N LEU A 43 -6.51 8.86 -10.34
CA LEU A 43 -7.65 9.58 -10.92
C LEU A 43 -8.38 10.44 -9.88
N VAL A 44 -8.60 9.90 -8.68
CA VAL A 44 -9.21 10.65 -7.57
C VAL A 44 -8.32 11.83 -7.18
N GLY A 45 -7.01 11.62 -7.05
CA GLY A 45 -6.06 12.69 -6.77
C GLY A 45 -6.07 13.79 -7.83
N SER A 46 -5.97 13.43 -9.11
CA SER A 46 -6.03 14.37 -10.23
C SER A 46 -7.31 15.20 -10.23
N TYR A 47 -8.46 14.58 -9.97
CA TYR A 47 -9.74 15.28 -9.92
C TYR A 47 -9.82 16.27 -8.75
N ILE A 48 -9.39 15.87 -7.55
CA ILE A 48 -9.38 16.75 -6.38
C ILE A 48 -8.44 17.93 -6.63
N LEU A 49 -7.23 17.69 -7.16
CA LEU A 49 -6.29 18.76 -7.47
C LEU A 49 -6.89 19.78 -8.46
N ASP A 50 -7.49 19.31 -9.56
CA ASP A 50 -8.15 20.19 -10.55
C ASP A 50 -9.30 21.01 -9.92
N LYS A 51 -10.12 20.36 -9.08
CA LYS A 51 -11.25 21.02 -8.40
C LYS A 51 -10.78 22.17 -7.50
N TYR A 52 -9.74 21.95 -6.70
CA TYR A 52 -9.26 22.95 -5.74
C TYR A 52 -8.36 24.02 -6.37
N GLN A 53 -7.67 23.68 -7.45
CA GLN A 53 -6.96 24.65 -8.27
C GLN A 53 -7.94 25.65 -8.89
N LYS A 54 -9.08 25.19 -9.40
CA LYS A 54 -10.14 26.05 -9.95
C LYS A 54 -10.86 26.91 -8.91
N SER A 55 -11.01 26.40 -7.68
CA SER A 55 -11.66 27.16 -6.60
C SER A 55 -10.70 28.07 -5.81
N GLY A 56 -9.40 28.05 -6.12
CA GLY A 56 -8.38 28.82 -5.40
C GLY A 56 -8.14 28.35 -3.96
N ALA A 57 -8.61 27.16 -3.58
CA ALA A 57 -8.58 26.66 -2.20
C ALA A 57 -7.44 25.66 -1.92
N MET A 58 -6.34 25.72 -2.67
CA MET A 58 -5.23 24.76 -2.56
C MET A 58 -4.61 24.72 -1.16
N GLU A 59 -4.55 25.85 -0.46
CA GLU A 59 -4.05 25.91 0.93
C GLU A 59 -4.82 24.97 1.88
N LYS A 60 -6.14 24.79 1.67
CA LYS A 60 -6.95 23.87 2.48
C LYS A 60 -6.50 22.43 2.30
N ILE A 61 -6.13 22.03 1.09
CA ILE A 61 -5.60 20.68 0.84
C ILE A 61 -4.27 20.51 1.56
N ILE A 62 -3.36 21.49 1.47
CA ILE A 62 -2.04 21.42 2.09
C ILE A 62 -2.16 21.27 3.62
N GLN A 63 -3.09 22.01 4.26
CA GLN A 63 -3.38 21.88 5.69
C GLN A 63 -3.92 20.50 6.08
N GLU A 64 -4.76 19.88 5.25
CA GLU A 64 -5.25 18.53 5.51
C GLU A 64 -4.16 17.48 5.27
N LEU A 65 -3.31 17.66 4.25
CA LEU A 65 -2.14 16.81 4.02
C LEU A 65 -1.11 16.91 5.15
N ASP A 66 -0.97 18.09 5.76
CA ASP A 66 -0.11 18.30 6.92
C ASP A 66 -0.50 17.45 8.12
N LYS A 67 -1.81 17.22 8.32
CA LYS A 67 -2.32 16.33 9.39
C LYS A 67 -2.25 14.85 9.01
N PHE A 68 -2.36 14.54 7.73
CA PHE A 68 -2.44 13.16 7.24
C PHE A 68 -1.06 12.52 7.02
N LEU A 69 -0.09 13.27 6.51
CA LEU A 69 1.23 12.75 6.16
C LEU A 69 2.15 12.75 7.39
N SER A 70 2.61 11.57 7.81
CA SER A 70 3.59 11.44 8.90
C SER A 70 5.04 11.33 8.38
N LYS A 71 5.24 10.72 7.20
CA LYS A 71 6.58 10.44 6.68
C LYS A 71 7.27 11.71 6.18
N PRO A 72 8.51 12.01 6.63
CA PRO A 72 9.24 13.20 6.20
C PRO A 72 9.41 13.32 4.68
N ASN A 73 9.70 12.21 3.99
CA ASN A 73 9.86 12.19 2.54
C ASN A 73 8.57 12.57 1.79
N ASP A 74 7.42 12.09 2.27
CA ASP A 74 6.13 12.37 1.66
C ASP A 74 5.70 13.81 1.95
N ARG A 75 5.97 14.32 3.16
CA ARG A 75 5.75 15.72 3.56
C ARG A 75 6.56 16.70 2.73
N ALA A 76 7.82 16.37 2.44
CA ALA A 76 8.71 17.19 1.62
C ALA A 76 8.19 17.41 0.19
N LEU A 77 7.42 16.46 -0.38
CA LEU A 77 6.80 16.62 -1.71
C LEU A 77 5.78 17.77 -1.75
N PHE A 78 5.25 18.17 -0.60
CA PHE A 78 4.26 19.24 -0.47
C PHE A 78 4.82 20.48 0.25
N GLY A 79 6.14 20.56 0.44
CA GLY A 79 6.80 21.68 1.13
C GLY A 79 6.48 21.75 2.63
N LEU A 80 6.02 20.66 3.23
CA LEU A 80 5.67 20.59 4.65
C LEU A 80 6.90 20.28 5.50
N THR A 81 7.01 20.92 6.67
CA THR A 81 8.10 20.64 7.62
C THR A 81 7.93 19.23 8.19
N PRO A 82 9.01 18.47 8.45
CA PRO A 82 8.91 17.21 9.18
C PRO A 82 8.18 17.41 10.52
N HIS A 83 7.36 16.44 10.92
CA HIS A 83 6.79 16.46 12.26
C HIS A 83 7.93 16.09 13.22
N ASP A 84 8.31 17.00 14.12
CA ASP A 84 9.36 16.74 15.11
C ASP A 84 8.86 15.71 16.13
N GLU A 85 9.04 14.43 15.83
CA GLU A 85 8.69 13.32 16.71
C GLU A 85 9.56 13.28 17.99
N LYS A 86 10.58 14.14 18.08
CA LYS A 86 11.47 14.26 19.26
C LYS A 86 10.84 14.97 20.46
N ALA A 87 9.68 15.63 20.32
CA ALA A 87 9.05 16.36 21.43
C ALA A 87 8.28 15.47 22.43
N LEU A 88 8.04 14.18 22.12
CA LEU A 88 7.20 13.30 22.96
C LEU A 88 7.97 12.35 23.90
N TYR A 89 9.31 12.41 23.93
CA TYR A 89 10.15 11.54 24.78
C TYR A 89 11.02 12.31 25.79
N GLN A 90 10.73 13.58 26.09
CA GLN A 90 11.51 14.39 27.05
C GLN A 90 10.81 14.70 28.37
N THR A 91 9.75 13.97 28.73
CA THR A 91 9.16 14.04 30.08
C THR A 91 9.10 12.66 30.73
N GLN A 92 10.26 12.13 31.10
CA GLN A 92 10.35 11.22 32.25
C GLN A 92 11.38 11.82 33.21
N PRO A 93 11.00 12.37 34.37
CA PRO A 93 11.97 12.68 35.39
C PRO A 93 12.53 11.35 35.92
N GLU A 94 13.84 11.15 35.75
CA GLU A 94 14.57 10.10 36.45
C GLU A 94 14.44 10.35 37.96
N THR A 95 13.59 9.59 38.63
CA THR A 95 13.64 9.44 40.09
C THR A 95 14.81 8.54 40.44
N ILE A 96 15.81 9.12 41.09
CA ILE A 96 16.91 8.46 41.81
C ILE A 96 16.35 7.73 43.04
#